data_AF-A0A3B3UHE6-F1
#
_entry.id   AF-A0A3B3UHE6-F1
#
_cell.length_a   1.000
_cell.length_b   1.000
_cell.length_c   1.000
_cell.angle_alpha   90.00
_cell.angle_beta   90.00
_cell.angle_gamma   90.00
#
_symmetry.space_group_name_H-M   'P 1'
#
loop_
_entity.id
_entity.type
_entity.pdbx_description
1 polymer ?
#
loop_
_entity_poly.entity_id
_entity_poly.type
_entity_poly.pdbx_seq_one_letter_code
_entity_poly.pdbx_strand_id
1 'polypeptide(L)'
;MANVDKLLEHIGDFGPFQKKMVILGSLPLVFIPFVFVGVVFLGHTPDHWCWSPGSEQLLQECGWTEVKVREVTVPHGEEAGSFSRCQTFAVNWSQSWNRCEAFEQELTLNGSHAVPCDGWMFDKSHKTTVSEFSLVCEKAWLADLNQVFLASGFFTGAFVTGYVADRFGRKPCVVASMLGLGLTGVGIMLSPWYPLLLFLRFLQGFCGKGAWTATYVLGRR
;
A
#
# COMPACT_ATOMS: atom_id res chain seq x y z
N MET A 1 27.54 -39.51 22.91
CA MET A 1 26.94 -38.44 22.07
C MET A 1 27.61 -38.50 20.71
N ALA A 2 26.87 -38.84 19.65
CA ALA A 2 27.41 -38.77 18.30
C ALA A 2 27.71 -37.30 17.97
N ASN A 3 28.97 -37.01 17.64
CA ASN A 3 29.41 -35.66 17.35
C ASN A 3 28.99 -35.34 15.91
N VAL A 4 27.84 -34.66 15.76
CA VAL A 4 27.17 -34.42 14.48
C VAL A 4 28.10 -33.72 13.48
N ASP A 5 29.00 -32.87 13.98
CA ASP A 5 30.00 -32.17 13.17
C ASP A 5 30.98 -33.12 12.47
N LYS A 6 31.43 -34.18 13.16
CA LYS A 6 32.30 -35.21 12.56
C LYS A 6 31.59 -36.07 11.51
N LEU A 7 30.27 -36.22 11.65
CA LEU A 7 29.45 -36.93 10.67
C LEU A 7 29.23 -36.08 9.41
N LEU A 8 29.02 -34.77 9.58
CA LEU A 8 28.91 -33.80 8.48
C LEU A 8 30.22 -33.68 7.70
N GLU A 9 31.35 -33.69 8.40
CA GLU A 9 32.70 -33.68 7.80
C GLU A 9 32.97 -34.96 6.97
N HIS A 10 32.38 -36.10 7.35
CA HIS A 10 32.52 -37.37 6.64
C HIS A 10 31.59 -37.53 5.43
N ILE A 11 30.43 -36.85 5.42
CA ILE A 11 29.45 -36.87 4.31
C ILE A 11 29.92 -35.98 3.13
N GLY A 12 30.87 -35.07 3.37
CA GLY A 12 31.41 -34.17 2.37
C GLY A 12 30.66 -32.84 2.28
N ASP A 13 31.40 -31.80 1.88
CA ASP A 13 30.96 -30.41 1.89
C ASP A 13 30.00 -30.06 0.73
N PHE A 14 29.31 -28.91 0.84
CA PHE A 14 28.27 -28.41 -0.07
C PHE A 14 28.48 -28.77 -1.57
N GLY A 15 27.74 -29.77 -2.06
CA GLY A 15 27.87 -30.27 -3.43
C GLY A 15 27.37 -29.28 -4.49
N PRO A 16 27.74 -29.44 -5.77
CA PRO A 16 27.31 -28.54 -6.86
C PRO A 16 25.78 -28.52 -7.04
N PHE A 17 25.09 -29.63 -6.76
CA PHE A 17 23.63 -29.71 -6.81
C PHE A 17 22.96 -28.88 -5.69
N GLN A 18 23.49 -28.95 -4.46
CA GLN A 18 23.03 -28.10 -3.36
C GLN A 18 23.27 -26.62 -3.67
N LYS A 19 24.46 -26.26 -4.16
CA LYS A 19 24.77 -24.88 -4.59
C LYS A 19 23.77 -24.38 -5.63
N LYS A 20 23.46 -25.20 -6.65
CA LYS A 20 22.45 -24.85 -7.67
C LYS A 20 21.04 -24.66 -7.08
N MET A 21 20.60 -25.53 -6.17
CA MET A 21 19.30 -25.39 -5.50
C MET A 21 19.22 -24.17 -4.61
N VAL A 22 20.29 -23.86 -3.84
CA VAL A 22 20.33 -22.67 -2.98
C VAL A 22 20.34 -21.40 -3.81
N ILE A 23 21.15 -21.34 -4.88
CA ILE A 23 21.19 -20.16 -5.78
C ILE A 23 19.80 -19.94 -6.40
N LEU A 24 19.20 -20.98 -6.98
CA LEU A 24 17.89 -20.87 -7.62
C LEU A 24 16.77 -20.53 -6.60
N GLY A 25 16.83 -21.08 -5.39
CA GLY A 25 15.90 -20.78 -4.31
C GLY A 25 16.11 -19.42 -3.64
N SER A 26 17.32 -18.86 -3.71
CA SER A 26 17.65 -17.54 -3.16
C SER A 26 17.22 -16.38 -4.06
N LEU A 27 17.15 -16.59 -5.38
CA LEU A 27 16.75 -15.56 -6.36
C LEU A 27 15.38 -14.92 -6.03
N PRO A 28 14.32 -15.68 -5.67
CA PRO A 28 13.04 -15.11 -5.25
C PRO A 28 13.10 -14.41 -3.88
N LEU A 29 14.00 -14.85 -2.98
CA LEU A 29 14.15 -14.24 -1.66
C LEU A 29 14.70 -12.82 -1.74
N VAL A 30 15.46 -12.49 -2.78
CA VAL A 30 15.93 -11.12 -3.05
C VAL A 30 14.75 -10.16 -3.26
N PHE A 31 13.63 -10.65 -3.79
CA PHE A 31 12.45 -9.81 -4.05
C PHE A 31 11.54 -9.64 -2.82
N ILE A 32 11.65 -10.50 -1.80
CA ILE A 32 10.81 -10.39 -0.58
C ILE A 32 11.04 -9.08 0.18
N PRO A 33 12.27 -8.58 0.38
CA PRO A 33 12.51 -7.26 0.95
C PRO A 33 11.80 -6.14 0.20
N PHE A 34 11.76 -6.21 -1.14
CA PHE A 34 11.03 -5.23 -1.94
C PHE A 34 9.51 -5.31 -1.71
N VAL A 35 8.96 -6.50 -1.49
CA VAL A 35 7.54 -6.66 -1.12
C VAL A 35 7.26 -6.06 0.25
N PHE A 36 8.19 -6.20 1.20
CA PHE A 36 8.02 -5.72 2.57
C PHE A 36 8.23 -4.19 2.70
N VAL A 37 9.27 -3.66 2.08
CA VAL A 37 9.65 -2.23 2.16
C VAL A 37 8.94 -1.40 1.08
N GLY A 38 8.64 -2.00 -0.07
CA GLY A 38 7.96 -1.32 -1.18
C GLY A 38 6.60 -0.75 -0.81
N VAL A 39 5.94 -1.31 0.23
CA VAL A 39 4.69 -0.77 0.79
C VAL A 39 4.86 0.67 1.28
N VAL A 40 6.00 1.01 1.86
CA VAL A 40 6.26 2.37 2.37
C VAL A 40 6.33 3.38 1.23
N PHE A 41 6.96 3.00 0.11
CA PHE A 41 7.09 3.87 -1.06
C PHE A 41 5.77 3.97 -1.84
N LEU A 42 5.05 2.86 -1.99
CA LEU A 42 3.74 2.83 -2.67
C LEU A 42 2.61 3.42 -1.81
N GLY A 43 2.80 3.44 -0.50
CA GLY A 43 1.88 4.02 0.49
C GLY A 43 2.15 5.48 0.82
N HIS A 44 3.07 6.15 0.10
CA HIS A 44 3.31 7.57 0.30
C HIS A 44 2.02 8.37 0.07
N THR A 45 1.71 9.29 0.99
CA THR A 45 0.60 10.23 0.89
C THR A 45 1.05 11.44 0.07
N PRO A 46 0.67 11.56 -1.22
CA PRO A 46 0.97 12.77 -1.97
C PRO A 46 0.23 13.98 -1.37
N ASP A 47 0.71 15.18 -1.70
CA ASP A 47 -0.03 16.39 -1.36
C ASP A 47 -1.43 16.33 -1.99
N HIS A 48 -2.42 16.62 -1.16
CA HIS A 48 -3.83 16.51 -1.50
C HIS A 48 -4.58 17.69 -0.89
N TRP A 49 -5.67 18.03 -1.55
CA TRP A 49 -6.59 19.05 -1.11
C TRP A 49 -8.03 18.63 -1.39
N CYS A 50 -8.95 19.31 -0.73
CA CYS A 50 -10.36 19.01 -0.85
C CYS A 50 -10.87 19.41 -2.22
N TRP A 51 -11.66 18.52 -2.83
CA TRP A 51 -12.23 18.75 -4.15
C TRP A 51 -13.67 18.27 -4.19
N SER A 52 -14.55 19.18 -4.60
CA SER A 52 -15.98 18.94 -4.66
C SER A 52 -16.49 19.16 -6.09
N PRO A 53 -17.67 18.62 -6.46
CA PRO A 53 -18.25 18.90 -7.78
C PRO A 53 -18.50 20.39 -8.03
N GLY A 54 -18.72 21.19 -6.97
CA GLY A 54 -18.87 22.63 -7.14
C GLY A 54 -17.54 23.35 -7.36
N SER A 55 -16.40 22.79 -6.91
CA SER A 55 -15.07 23.27 -7.29
C SER A 55 -14.84 23.17 -8.80
N GLU A 56 -15.39 22.14 -9.45
CA GLU A 56 -15.36 21.98 -10.91
C GLU A 56 -16.27 23.00 -11.62
N GLN A 57 -17.44 23.30 -11.06
CA GLN A 57 -18.33 24.34 -11.57
C GLN A 57 -17.66 25.71 -11.56
N LEU A 58 -16.93 26.05 -10.50
CA LEU A 58 -16.15 27.29 -10.44
C LEU A 58 -15.08 27.36 -11.53
N LEU A 59 -14.47 26.23 -11.91
CA LEU A 59 -13.50 26.20 -13.00
C LEU A 59 -14.16 26.55 -14.34
N GLN A 60 -15.35 25.99 -14.59
CA GLN A 60 -16.05 26.11 -15.89
C GLN A 60 -16.84 27.42 -16.03
N GLU A 61 -17.56 27.84 -14.99
CA GLU A 61 -18.41 29.04 -15.02
C GLU A 61 -17.61 30.32 -14.78
N CYS A 62 -16.62 30.28 -13.89
CA CYS A 62 -15.82 31.45 -13.52
C CYS A 62 -14.49 31.58 -14.26
N GLY A 63 -14.07 30.54 -14.99
CA GLY A 63 -12.75 30.50 -15.66
C GLY A 63 -11.58 30.60 -14.69
N TRP A 64 -11.77 30.19 -13.43
CA TRP A 64 -10.72 30.25 -12.41
C TRP A 64 -9.64 29.19 -12.66
N THR A 65 -8.44 29.40 -12.13
CA THR A 65 -7.38 28.39 -12.15
C THR A 65 -7.54 27.43 -10.97
N GLU A 66 -7.05 26.19 -11.10
CA GLU A 66 -7.04 25.20 -10.00
C GLU A 66 -6.38 25.77 -8.72
N VAL A 67 -5.40 26.66 -8.89
CA VAL A 67 -4.71 27.36 -7.79
C VAL A 67 -5.67 28.32 -7.08
N LYS A 68 -6.38 29.18 -7.83
CA LYS A 68 -7.36 30.11 -7.25
C LYS A 68 -8.48 29.36 -6.54
N VAL A 69 -8.99 28.28 -7.13
CA VAL A 69 -10.05 27.47 -6.50
C VAL A 69 -9.57 26.89 -5.17
N ARG A 70 -8.34 26.40 -5.11
CA ARG A 70 -7.74 25.86 -3.87
C ARG A 70 -7.58 26.92 -2.79
N GLU A 71 -7.07 28.10 -3.15
CA GLU A 71 -6.88 29.22 -2.21
C GLU A 71 -8.19 29.67 -1.56
N VAL A 72 -9.29 29.63 -2.33
CA VAL A 72 -10.59 30.10 -1.86
C VAL A 72 -11.36 29.00 -1.12
N THR A 73 -11.18 27.72 -1.47
CA THR A 73 -11.98 26.61 -0.88
C THR A 73 -11.35 25.95 0.34
N VAL A 74 -10.04 26.09 0.52
CA VAL A 74 -9.27 25.38 1.56
C VAL A 74 -8.76 26.38 2.61
N PRO A 75 -9.08 26.19 3.90
CA PRO A 75 -8.54 27.04 4.95
C PRO A 75 -7.02 26.88 5.07
N HIS A 76 -6.34 27.96 5.48
CA HIS A 76 -4.94 27.89 5.86
C HIS A 76 -4.75 26.97 7.07
N GLY A 77 -3.69 26.16 7.02
CA GLY A 77 -3.28 25.27 8.10
C GLY A 77 -2.60 26.01 9.24
N GLU A 78 -2.16 25.24 10.25
CA GLU A 78 -1.50 25.77 11.46
C GLU A 78 -0.14 26.43 11.16
N GLU A 79 0.50 26.07 10.04
CA GLU A 79 1.76 26.66 9.59
C GLU A 79 1.51 27.82 8.62
N ALA A 80 2.22 28.95 8.82
CA ALA A 80 2.10 30.13 7.96
C ALA A 80 2.42 29.79 6.50
N GLY A 81 1.41 29.88 5.63
CA GLY A 81 1.52 29.56 4.20
C GLY A 81 1.19 28.11 3.83
N SER A 82 0.88 27.24 4.80
CA SER A 82 0.38 25.89 4.55
C SER A 82 -1.14 25.90 4.41
N PHE A 83 -1.70 25.01 3.58
CA PHE A 83 -3.14 24.79 3.48
C PHE A 83 -3.53 23.58 4.32
N SER A 84 -4.71 23.62 4.94
CA SER A 84 -5.25 22.47 5.65
C SER A 84 -5.54 21.33 4.66
N ARG A 85 -4.96 20.15 4.89
CA ARG A 85 -5.06 19.02 3.96
C ARG A 85 -6.39 18.28 4.03
N CYS A 86 -7.13 18.43 5.13
CA CYS A 86 -8.28 17.59 5.47
C CYS A 86 -9.59 18.36 5.72
N GLN A 87 -9.57 19.69 5.54
CA GLN A 87 -10.70 20.55 5.84
C GLN A 87 -11.02 21.47 4.68
N THR A 88 -12.28 21.84 4.57
CA THR A 88 -12.77 22.82 3.60
C THR A 88 -13.76 23.75 4.28
N PHE A 89 -13.97 24.94 3.72
CA PHE A 89 -15.00 25.84 4.21
C PHE A 89 -16.39 25.24 3.99
N ALA A 90 -17.30 25.45 4.95
CA ALA A 90 -18.68 25.03 4.84
C ALA A 90 -19.42 25.89 3.80
N VAL A 91 -19.34 25.49 2.54
CA VAL A 91 -19.99 26.18 1.42
C VAL A 91 -21.18 25.37 0.92
N ASN A 92 -22.27 26.07 0.59
CA ASN A 92 -23.47 25.43 0.09
C ASN A 92 -23.42 25.30 -1.45
N TRP A 93 -22.91 24.17 -1.92
CA TRP A 93 -22.78 23.85 -3.35
C TRP A 93 -24.12 23.66 -4.10
N SER A 94 -25.27 23.75 -3.42
CA SER A 94 -26.58 23.64 -4.06
C SER A 94 -27.02 24.91 -4.81
N GLN A 95 -26.36 26.04 -4.56
CA GLN A 95 -26.64 27.29 -5.25
C GLN A 95 -25.75 27.42 -6.50
N SER A 96 -26.36 27.77 -7.64
CA SER A 96 -25.63 28.12 -8.85
C SER A 96 -24.96 29.48 -8.68
N TRP A 97 -23.63 29.51 -8.70
CA TRP A 97 -22.83 30.72 -8.52
C TRP A 97 -22.70 31.50 -9.83
N ASN A 98 -23.83 32.00 -10.34
CA ASN A 98 -23.89 32.79 -11.58
C ASN A 98 -23.07 34.10 -11.51
N ARG A 99 -22.60 34.48 -10.33
CA ARG A 99 -21.61 35.54 -10.10
C ARG A 99 -20.56 35.03 -9.12
N CYS A 100 -19.36 34.81 -9.61
CA CYS A 100 -18.23 34.31 -8.82
C CYS A 100 -17.84 35.26 -7.67
N GLU A 101 -18.17 36.55 -7.79
CA GLU A 101 -18.06 37.54 -6.70
C GLU A 101 -19.01 37.25 -5.53
N ALA A 102 -20.19 36.68 -5.79
CA ALA A 102 -21.14 36.29 -4.75
C ALA A 102 -20.64 35.09 -3.94
N PHE A 103 -19.87 34.20 -4.57
CA PHE A 103 -19.19 33.08 -3.91
C PHE A 103 -18.10 33.58 -2.96
N GLU A 104 -17.23 34.49 -3.44
CA GLU A 104 -16.20 35.12 -2.57
C GLU A 104 -16.85 35.82 -1.37
N GLN A 105 -18.00 36.47 -1.57
CA GLN A 105 -18.74 37.14 -0.50
C GLN A 105 -19.38 36.14 0.50
N GLU A 106 -19.97 35.03 0.04
CA GLU A 106 -20.46 33.98 0.95
C GLU A 106 -19.31 33.36 1.75
N LEU A 107 -18.15 33.17 1.13
CA LEU A 107 -16.97 32.66 1.81
C LEU A 107 -16.46 33.61 2.89
N THR A 108 -16.54 34.94 2.70
CA THR A 108 -16.20 35.89 3.77
C THR A 108 -17.17 35.85 4.96
N LEU A 109 -18.43 35.44 4.73
CA LEU A 109 -19.48 35.38 5.76
C LEU A 109 -19.48 34.03 6.49
N ASN A 110 -19.29 32.92 5.77
CA ASN A 110 -19.36 31.54 6.29
C ASN A 110 -17.97 30.87 6.45
N GLY A 111 -16.89 31.50 5.97
CA GLY A 111 -15.51 30.98 6.00
C GLY A 111 -14.88 30.87 7.39
N SER A 112 -15.68 30.90 8.46
CA SER A 112 -15.25 30.57 9.81
C SER A 112 -15.50 29.10 10.18
N HIS A 113 -16.43 28.42 9.50
CA HIS A 113 -16.76 27.02 9.77
C HIS A 113 -16.03 26.07 8.82
N ALA A 114 -15.06 25.34 9.37
CA ALA A 114 -14.35 24.27 8.67
C ALA A 114 -15.08 22.93 8.85
N VAL A 115 -15.29 22.22 7.74
CA VAL A 115 -15.94 20.89 7.69
C VAL A 115 -15.00 19.85 7.07
N PRO A 116 -15.17 18.55 7.39
CA PRO A 116 -14.41 17.48 6.74
C PRO A 116 -14.75 17.39 5.25
N CYS A 117 -13.80 16.92 4.46
CA CYS A 117 -13.93 16.86 3.00
C CYS A 117 -14.48 15.51 2.54
N ASP A 118 -15.46 15.55 1.64
CA ASP A 118 -16.06 14.36 1.04
C ASP A 118 -15.30 13.86 -0.20
N GLY A 119 -14.51 14.74 -0.84
CA GLY A 119 -13.77 14.45 -2.07
C GLY A 119 -12.37 15.04 -2.06
N TRP A 120 -11.48 14.44 -2.86
CA TRP A 120 -10.05 14.69 -2.83
C TRP A 120 -9.50 14.90 -4.24
N MET A 121 -8.63 15.88 -4.38
CA MET A 121 -7.75 16.01 -5.53
C MET A 121 -6.31 15.81 -5.04
N PHE A 122 -5.59 14.95 -5.74
CA PHE A 122 -4.21 14.61 -5.45
C PHE A 122 -3.29 15.26 -6.48
N ASP A 123 -2.07 15.60 -6.07
CA ASP A 123 -1.04 16.01 -7.02
C ASP A 123 -0.79 14.92 -8.08
N LYS A 124 -0.72 15.34 -9.34
CA LYS A 124 -0.67 14.46 -10.52
C LYS A 124 0.72 13.84 -10.75
N SER A 125 1.72 14.25 -9.97
CA SER A 125 3.12 13.81 -10.13
C SER A 125 3.30 12.29 -9.94
N HIS A 126 2.63 11.69 -8.94
CA HIS A 126 2.77 10.27 -8.61
C HIS A 126 1.43 9.62 -8.22
N LYS A 127 1.15 8.46 -8.80
CA LYS A 127 0.03 7.60 -8.40
C LYS A 127 0.50 6.64 -7.32
N THR A 128 -0.16 6.66 -6.17
CA THR A 128 0.15 5.83 -5.01
C THR A 128 -1.11 5.04 -4.62
N THR A 129 -0.95 3.97 -3.86
CA THR A 129 -2.11 3.20 -3.35
C THR A 129 -3.04 4.08 -2.51
N VAL A 130 -2.47 5.10 -1.85
CA VAL A 130 -3.24 6.09 -1.09
C VAL A 130 -4.10 6.96 -2.00
N SER A 131 -3.56 7.46 -3.12
CA SER A 131 -4.33 8.32 -4.03
C SER A 131 -5.37 7.54 -4.85
N GLU A 132 -5.10 6.29 -5.17
CA GLU A 132 -6.04 5.41 -5.90
C GLU A 132 -7.29 5.09 -5.08
N PHE A 133 -7.13 4.80 -3.79
CA PHE A 133 -8.25 4.44 -2.90
C PHE A 133 -8.71 5.59 -1.99
N SER A 134 -8.17 6.81 -2.18
CA SER A 134 -8.47 7.99 -1.36
C SER A 134 -8.35 7.73 0.16
N LEU A 135 -7.22 7.14 0.57
CA LEU A 135 -6.95 6.71 1.95
C LEU A 135 -6.30 7.84 2.77
N VAL A 136 -6.96 8.99 2.85
CA VAL A 136 -6.44 10.18 3.55
C VAL A 136 -7.33 10.61 4.71
N CYS A 137 -6.77 11.44 5.60
CA CYS A 137 -7.48 12.05 6.73
C CYS A 137 -8.14 11.00 7.63
N GLU A 138 -9.48 10.98 7.74
CA GLU A 138 -10.21 9.98 8.55
C GLU A 138 -9.92 8.54 8.09
N LYS A 139 -9.57 8.33 6.81
CA LYS A 139 -9.25 7.03 6.22
C LYS A 139 -7.75 6.74 6.17
N ALA A 140 -6.90 7.59 6.76
CA ALA A 140 -5.45 7.40 6.74
C ALA A 140 -5.00 6.07 7.37
N TRP A 141 -5.67 5.65 8.46
CA TRP A 141 -5.36 4.38 9.14
C TRP A 141 -5.59 3.14 8.27
N LEU A 142 -6.41 3.24 7.22
CA LEU A 142 -6.55 2.14 6.26
C LEU A 142 -5.26 1.94 5.46
N ALA A 143 -4.48 2.98 5.17
CA ALA A 143 -3.20 2.79 4.50
C ALA A 143 -2.30 1.80 5.27
N ASP A 144 -2.27 1.90 6.61
CA ASP A 144 -1.48 1.03 7.49
C ASP A 144 -1.95 -0.42 7.52
N LEU A 145 -3.22 -0.69 7.22
CA LEU A 145 -3.75 -2.05 7.15
C LEU A 145 -3.01 -2.90 6.11
N ASN A 146 -2.47 -2.29 5.05
CA ASN A 146 -1.64 -3.00 4.08
C ASN A 146 -0.49 -3.76 4.74
N GLN A 147 0.19 -3.09 5.68
CA GLN A 147 1.32 -3.66 6.39
C GLN A 147 0.86 -4.69 7.43
N VAL A 148 -0.27 -4.43 8.10
CA VAL A 148 -0.86 -5.35 9.09
C VAL A 148 -1.30 -6.67 8.44
N PHE A 149 -1.99 -6.61 7.29
CA PHE A 149 -2.42 -7.79 6.56
C PHE A 149 -1.23 -8.57 5.98
N LEU A 150 -0.21 -7.88 5.48
CA LEU A 150 1.04 -8.53 5.08
C LEU A 150 1.67 -9.26 6.28
N ALA A 151 1.88 -8.57 7.41
CA ALA A 151 2.52 -9.14 8.59
C ALA A 151 1.73 -10.31 9.22
N SER A 152 0.40 -10.23 9.26
CA SER A 152 -0.45 -11.34 9.71
C SER A 152 -0.40 -12.54 8.76
N GLY A 153 -0.30 -12.30 7.46
CA GLY A 153 0.01 -13.34 6.47
C GLY A 153 1.35 -14.01 6.75
N PHE A 154 2.40 -13.24 7.04
CA PHE A 154 3.70 -13.78 7.42
C PHE A 154 3.63 -14.63 8.70
N PHE A 155 2.89 -14.16 9.72
CA PHE A 155 2.72 -14.89 10.97
C PHE A 155 2.03 -16.24 10.76
N THR A 156 0.88 -16.24 10.08
CA THR A 156 0.13 -17.46 9.78
C THR A 156 0.91 -18.41 8.87
N GLY A 157 1.61 -17.88 7.86
CA GLY A 157 2.47 -18.65 6.96
C GLY A 157 3.61 -19.37 7.69
N ALA A 158 4.15 -18.81 8.76
CA ALA A 158 5.21 -19.45 9.55
C ALA A 158 4.74 -20.77 10.20
N PHE A 159 3.54 -20.80 10.78
CA PHE A 159 2.99 -21.99 11.41
C PHE A 159 2.54 -23.04 10.39
N VAL A 160 1.80 -22.62 9.38
CA VAL A 160 1.17 -23.55 8.43
C VAL A 160 2.21 -24.14 7.48
N THR A 161 3.15 -23.33 6.97
CA THR A 161 4.07 -23.81 5.96
C THR A 161 5.03 -24.87 6.50
N GLY A 162 5.43 -24.78 7.77
CA GLY A 162 6.24 -25.81 8.41
C GLY A 162 5.54 -27.17 8.39
N TYR A 163 4.28 -27.21 8.84
CA TYR A 163 3.47 -28.42 8.85
C TYR A 163 3.26 -28.99 7.44
N VAL A 164 2.91 -28.13 6.47
CA VAL A 164 2.71 -28.54 5.06
C VAL A 164 4.00 -29.08 4.44
N ALA A 165 5.14 -28.44 4.69
CA ALA A 165 6.43 -28.85 4.15
C ALA A 165 6.88 -30.22 4.69
N ASP A 166 6.57 -30.52 5.95
CA ASP A 166 6.89 -31.81 6.55
C ASP A 166 5.92 -32.92 6.11
N ARG A 167 4.65 -32.59 5.80
CA ARG A 167 3.64 -33.58 5.35
C ARG A 167 3.69 -33.89 3.85
N PHE A 168 3.76 -32.86 3.00
CA PHE A 168 3.66 -32.98 1.54
C PHE A 168 5.02 -32.94 0.84
N GLY A 169 6.10 -32.74 1.61
CA GLY A 169 7.45 -32.63 1.10
C GLY A 169 7.86 -31.19 0.80
N ARG A 170 9.16 -30.94 0.96
CA ARG A 170 9.72 -29.58 0.96
C ARG A 170 9.80 -28.95 -0.44
N LYS A 171 10.13 -29.74 -1.47
CA LYS A 171 10.21 -29.26 -2.87
C LYS A 171 8.87 -28.73 -3.41
N PRO A 172 7.75 -29.48 -3.36
CA PRO A 172 6.46 -28.96 -3.85
C PRO A 172 5.98 -27.76 -3.03
N CYS A 173 6.28 -27.71 -1.73
CA CYS A 173 5.96 -26.59 -0.87
C CYS A 173 6.65 -25.28 -1.33
N VAL A 174 7.95 -25.35 -1.68
CA VAL A 174 8.69 -24.19 -2.22
C VAL A 174 8.08 -23.73 -3.54
N VAL A 175 7.83 -24.64 -4.48
CA VAL A 175 7.28 -24.30 -5.80
C VAL A 175 5.89 -23.68 -5.68
N ALA A 176 5.01 -24.27 -4.85
CA ALA A 176 3.67 -23.74 -4.61
C ALA A 176 3.72 -22.33 -3.98
N SER A 177 4.62 -22.11 -3.02
CA SER A 177 4.78 -20.80 -2.37
C SER A 177 5.28 -19.74 -3.36
N MET A 178 6.22 -20.10 -4.25
CA MET A 178 6.71 -19.21 -5.29
C MET A 178 5.64 -18.85 -6.32
N LEU A 179 4.86 -19.85 -6.77
CA LEU A 179 3.73 -19.61 -7.68
C LEU A 179 2.69 -18.70 -7.03
N GLY A 180 2.33 -18.96 -5.77
CA GLY A 180 1.41 -18.12 -5.01
C GLY A 180 1.89 -16.68 -4.86
N LEU A 181 3.19 -16.48 -4.60
CA LEU A 181 3.78 -15.14 -4.53
C LEU A 181 3.69 -14.38 -5.87
N GLY A 182 3.93 -15.08 -6.98
CA GLY A 182 3.80 -14.50 -8.32
C GLY A 182 2.35 -14.12 -8.66
N LEU A 183 1.41 -15.04 -8.43
CA LEU A 183 -0.01 -14.83 -8.70
C LEU A 183 -0.60 -13.70 -7.86
N THR A 184 -0.25 -13.63 -6.57
CA THR A 184 -0.69 -12.56 -5.69
C THR A 184 -0.09 -11.21 -6.08
N GLY A 185 1.18 -11.17 -6.49
CA GLY A 185 1.81 -9.95 -6.99
C GLY A 185 1.10 -9.36 -8.23
N VAL A 186 0.76 -10.21 -9.21
CA VAL A 186 -0.02 -9.79 -10.38
C VAL A 186 -1.45 -9.38 -9.98
N GLY A 187 -2.07 -10.12 -9.05
CA GLY A 187 -3.41 -9.80 -8.55
C GLY A 187 -3.49 -8.43 -7.88
N ILE A 188 -2.46 -8.03 -7.12
CA ILE A 188 -2.39 -6.72 -6.46
C ILE A 188 -2.36 -5.59 -7.49
N MET A 189 -1.64 -5.77 -8.61
CA MET A 189 -1.59 -4.76 -9.68
C MET A 189 -2.92 -4.58 -10.40
N LEU A 190 -3.78 -5.61 -10.38
CA LEU A 190 -5.08 -5.60 -11.05
C LEU A 190 -6.25 -5.35 -10.09
N SER A 191 -5.98 -5.12 -8.80
CA SER A 191 -7.05 -5.07 -7.79
C SER A 191 -7.87 -3.78 -7.92
N PRO A 192 -9.17 -3.86 -8.29
CA PRO A 192 -10.02 -2.67 -8.38
C PRO A 192 -10.61 -2.25 -7.02
N TRP A 193 -10.56 -3.15 -6.04
CA TRP A 193 -11.24 -3.00 -4.75
C TRP A 193 -10.24 -3.06 -3.62
N TYR A 194 -10.36 -2.14 -2.66
CA TYR A 194 -9.47 -2.05 -1.52
C TYR A 194 -9.46 -3.32 -0.62
N PRO A 195 -10.61 -3.96 -0.29
CA PRO A 195 -10.60 -5.21 0.49
C PRO A 195 -9.94 -6.38 -0.24
N LEU A 196 -10.07 -6.44 -1.58
CA LEU A 196 -9.39 -7.46 -2.39
C LEU A 196 -7.87 -7.28 -2.34
N LEU A 197 -7.41 -6.03 -2.39
CA LEU A 197 -5.99 -5.71 -2.23
C LEU A 197 -5.47 -6.22 -0.87
N LEU A 198 -6.19 -5.95 0.22
CA LEU A 198 -5.80 -6.44 1.56
C LEU A 198 -5.75 -7.97 1.66
N PHE A 199 -6.74 -8.66 1.08
CA PHE A 199 -6.75 -10.12 1.02
C PHE A 199 -5.55 -10.67 0.24
N LEU A 200 -5.23 -10.07 -0.90
CA LEU A 200 -4.08 -10.46 -1.71
C LEU A 200 -2.76 -10.18 -0.98
N ARG A 201 -2.65 -9.08 -0.21
CA ARG A 201 -1.49 -8.79 0.64
C ARG A 201 -1.30 -9.84 1.73
N PHE A 202 -2.39 -10.29 2.36
CA PHE A 202 -2.32 -11.39 3.32
C PHE A 202 -1.81 -12.67 2.67
N LEU A 203 -2.36 -13.05 1.51
CA LEU A 203 -1.93 -14.25 0.79
C LEU A 203 -0.47 -14.13 0.31
N GLN A 204 -0.06 -12.94 -0.14
CA GLN A 204 1.32 -12.64 -0.51
C GLN A 204 2.28 -12.83 0.67
N GLY A 205 1.88 -12.39 1.87
CA GLY A 205 2.65 -12.58 3.10
C GLY A 205 2.76 -14.03 3.52
N PHE A 206 1.65 -14.78 3.42
CA PHE A 206 1.60 -16.22 3.70
C PHE A 206 2.55 -17.00 2.80
N CYS A 207 2.44 -16.80 1.48
CA CYS A 207 3.31 -17.44 0.49
C CYS A 207 4.77 -16.99 0.62
N GLY A 208 5.01 -15.71 0.93
CA GLY A 208 6.35 -15.16 1.13
C GLY A 208 7.09 -15.81 2.30
N LYS A 209 6.44 -15.93 3.47
CA LYS A 209 7.05 -16.60 4.62
C LYS A 209 7.29 -18.09 4.34
N GLY A 210 6.37 -18.74 3.64
CA GLY A 210 6.50 -20.12 3.25
C GLY A 210 7.70 -20.39 2.35
N ALA A 211 7.89 -19.54 1.32
CA ALA A 211 9.03 -19.64 0.41
C ALA A 211 10.37 -19.44 1.15
N TRP A 212 10.45 -18.50 2.09
CA TRP A 212 11.67 -18.26 2.88
C TRP A 212 12.01 -19.44 3.77
N THR A 213 11.08 -19.87 4.61
CA THR A 213 11.31 -20.97 5.56
C THR A 213 11.63 -22.29 4.86
N ALA A 214 10.89 -22.63 3.80
CA ALA A 214 11.10 -23.86 3.07
C ALA A 214 12.44 -23.87 2.31
N THR A 215 12.85 -22.75 1.72
CA THR A 215 14.15 -22.63 1.03
C THR A 215 15.33 -22.75 1.99
N TYR A 216 15.27 -22.07 3.15
CA TYR A 216 16.33 -22.13 4.16
C TYR A 216 16.58 -23.56 4.64
N VAL A 217 15.50 -24.31 4.86
CA VAL A 217 15.56 -25.69 5.32
C VAL A 217 16.01 -26.65 4.21
N LEU A 218 15.65 -26.37 2.95
CA LEU A 218 16.05 -27.19 1.81
C LEU A 218 17.56 -27.07 1.51
N GLY A 219 18.16 -25.91 1.74
CA GLY A 219 19.59 -25.68 1.53
C GLY A 219 20.51 -26.39 2.54
N ARG A 220 19.98 -26.92 3.66
CA ARG A 220 20.75 -27.62 4.69
C ARG A 220 20.83 -29.15 4.53
N ARG A 221 20.22 -29.72 3.48
CA ARG A 221 20.27 -31.16 3.17
C ARG A 221 21.02 -31.40 1.89
#